data_AF-A0A158PXA2-F1
#
_entry.id   AF-A0A158PXA2-F1
#
_cell.length_a   1.000
_cell.length_b   1.000
_cell.length_c   1.000
_cell.angle_alpha   90.00
_cell.angle_beta   90.00
_cell.angle_gamma   90.00
#
_symmetry.space_group_name_H-M   'P 1'
#
loop_
_entity.id
_entity.type
_entity.pdbx_description
1 polymer ?
#
loop_
_entity_poly.entity_id
_entity_poly.type
_entity_poly.pdbx_seq_one_letter_code
_entity_poly.pdbx_strand_id
1 'polypeptide(L)'
;MGLYVEAFYKGENLAIHPQQDSKNMMYLELTTVEEWGRRKRSYQEVCTKEMNEPSCCLYSLVVDFEAAGWDFVIAPKLYDAHMCSGECRLHHAGRSAHSKITSSTKKNAVSGCCHPTEYDPITLVYMTQEKELKIREVPGMIARRCACA
;
A
#
# COMPACT_ATOMS: atom_id res chain seq x y z
N MET A 1 14.70 3.22 -33.31
CA MET A 1 16.17 3.26 -33.33
C MET A 1 16.64 2.03 -34.10
N GLY A 2 17.41 2.21 -35.17
CA GLY A 2 18.08 1.10 -35.85
C GLY A 2 19.44 0.89 -35.21
N LEU A 3 19.82 -0.37 -34.98
CA LEU A 3 21.16 -0.74 -34.56
C LEU A 3 21.90 -1.29 -35.77
N TYR A 4 23.13 -0.86 -35.99
CA TYR A 4 24.04 -1.44 -36.98
C TYR A 4 25.24 -2.02 -36.25
N VAL A 5 25.74 -3.17 -36.72
CA VAL A 5 26.85 -3.90 -36.09
C VAL A 5 27.89 -4.20 -37.14
N GLU A 6 29.14 -3.85 -36.86
CA GLU A 6 30.29 -4.10 -37.74
C GLU A 6 31.41 -4.76 -36.92
N ALA A 7 32.07 -5.76 -37.50
CA ALA A 7 33.16 -6.47 -36.86
C ALA A 7 34.26 -6.78 -37.89
N PHE A 8 35.27 -5.91 -37.99
CA PHE A 8 36.32 -6.06 -39.00
C PHE A 8 37.52 -6.88 -38.50
N TYR A 9 37.96 -7.85 -39.30
CA TYR A 9 39.25 -8.53 -39.11
C TYR A 9 39.98 -8.64 -40.46
N LYS A 10 41.24 -8.20 -40.52
CA LYS A 10 42.05 -8.11 -41.76
C LYS A 10 41.35 -7.38 -42.92
N GLY A 11 40.54 -6.36 -42.60
CA GLY A 11 39.82 -5.55 -43.59
C GLY A 11 38.48 -6.13 -44.05
N GLU A 12 38.06 -7.27 -43.50
CA GLU A 12 36.81 -7.94 -43.85
C GLU A 12 35.80 -7.85 -42.70
N ASN A 13 34.54 -7.52 -43.01
CA ASN A 13 33.47 -7.45 -42.00
C ASN A 13 32.91 -8.86 -41.76
N LEU A 14 33.11 -9.37 -40.54
CA LEU A 14 32.69 -10.69 -40.09
C LEU A 14 31.39 -10.65 -39.28
N ALA A 15 30.73 -9.50 -39.16
CA ALA A 15 29.45 -9.41 -38.46
C ALA A 15 28.37 -10.20 -39.23
N ILE A 16 27.79 -11.21 -38.57
CA ILE A 16 26.78 -12.07 -39.19
C ILE A 16 25.39 -11.47 -38.94
N HIS A 17 24.68 -11.12 -40.02
CA HIS A 17 23.30 -10.69 -39.91
C HIS A 17 22.34 -11.91 -39.84
N PRO A 18 21.31 -11.90 -38.98
CA PRO A 18 20.38 -13.05 -38.83
C PRO A 18 19.65 -13.46 -40.12
N GLN A 19 19.59 -12.58 -41.12
CA GLN A 19 19.01 -12.87 -42.43
C GLN A 19 19.95 -13.70 -43.34
N GLN A 20 21.24 -13.80 -43.02
CA GLN A 20 22.24 -14.51 -43.83
C GLN A 20 22.56 -15.92 -43.30
N ASP A 21 22.31 -16.20 -42.03
CA ASP A 21 22.52 -17.53 -41.44
C ASP A 21 21.45 -17.82 -40.38
N SER A 22 20.60 -18.82 -40.64
CA SER A 22 19.52 -19.22 -39.74
C SER A 22 20.02 -19.94 -38.48
N LYS A 23 21.31 -20.31 -38.42
CA LYS A 23 21.89 -21.05 -37.30
C LYS A 23 22.41 -20.13 -36.20
N ASN A 24 22.77 -18.89 -36.54
CA ASN A 24 23.35 -17.92 -35.62
C ASN A 24 22.43 -16.70 -35.46
N MET A 25 21.70 -16.66 -34.34
CA MET A 25 20.79 -15.57 -34.01
C MET A 25 21.50 -14.48 -33.21
N MET A 26 21.43 -13.23 -33.68
CA MET A 26 21.86 -12.07 -32.90
C MET A 26 20.82 -11.79 -31.82
N TYR A 27 21.23 -11.74 -30.56
CA TYR A 27 20.38 -11.33 -29.46
C TYR A 27 20.98 -10.13 -28.74
N LEU A 28 20.10 -9.24 -28.27
CA LEU A 28 20.45 -8.15 -27.39
C LEU A 28 20.04 -8.56 -25.98
N GLU A 29 21.02 -8.81 -25.11
CA GLU A 29 20.77 -9.02 -23.69
C GLU A 29 20.70 -7.67 -22.98
N LEU A 30 19.55 -7.37 -22.38
CA LEU A 30 19.31 -6.17 -21.59
C LEU A 30 19.18 -6.58 -20.13
N THR A 31 20.18 -6.23 -19.32
CA THR A 31 20.09 -6.42 -17.87
C THR A 31 19.58 -5.15 -17.23
N THR A 32 18.31 -5.14 -16.84
CA THR A 32 17.72 -4.04 -16.08
C THR A 32 18.01 -4.24 -14.60
N VAL A 33 18.67 -3.28 -13.96
CA VAL A 33 18.66 -3.17 -12.50
C VAL A 33 17.30 -2.61 -12.10
N GLU A 34 16.48 -3.41 -11.43
CA GLU A 34 15.27 -2.90 -10.78
C GLU A 34 15.72 -1.99 -9.64
N GLU A 35 15.80 -0.69 -9.89
CA GLU A 35 15.75 0.26 -8.80
C GLU A 35 14.35 0.13 -8.20
N TRP A 36 14.24 -0.55 -7.05
CA TRP A 36 13.07 -0.42 -6.18
C TRP A 36 13.01 1.00 -5.65
N GLY A 37 12.61 1.94 -6.51
CA GLY A 37 12.11 3.22 -6.08
C GLY A 37 10.97 2.93 -5.12
N ARG A 38 11.12 3.35 -3.86
CA ARG A 38 10.00 3.30 -2.92
C ARG A 38 8.85 4.08 -3.56
N ARG A 39 7.83 3.36 -4.02
CA ARG A 39 6.62 3.99 -4.53
C ARG A 39 6.13 4.90 -3.41
N LYS A 40 6.08 6.20 -3.66
CA LYS A 40 5.65 7.19 -2.68
C LYS A 40 4.30 6.71 -2.13
N ARG A 41 4.24 6.38 -0.83
CA ARG A 41 3.01 5.88 -0.19
C ARG A 41 1.93 6.92 -0.43
N SER A 42 0.99 6.66 -1.35
CA SER A 42 -0.14 7.56 -1.53
C SER A 42 -0.95 7.51 -0.24
N TYR A 43 -1.22 8.69 0.32
CA TYR A 43 -2.17 8.83 1.40
C TYR A 43 -3.54 8.44 0.83
N GLN A 44 -4.28 7.56 1.52
CA GLN A 44 -5.65 7.25 1.13
C GLN A 44 -6.51 8.47 1.45
N GLU A 45 -7.35 8.88 0.50
CA GLU A 45 -8.29 9.98 0.76
C GLU A 45 -9.28 9.59 1.86
N VAL A 46 -9.54 10.52 2.78
CA VAL A 46 -10.54 10.35 3.86
C VAL A 46 -11.91 10.66 3.28
N CYS A 47 -12.81 9.68 3.31
CA CYS A 47 -14.20 9.84 2.90
C CYS A 47 -14.95 10.79 3.84
N THR A 48 -15.81 11.64 3.28
CA THR A 48 -16.77 12.42 4.07
C THR A 48 -18.05 11.62 4.28
N LYS A 49 -18.78 11.91 5.36
CA LYS A 49 -20.08 11.26 5.62
C LYS A 49 -21.11 11.57 4.53
N GLU A 50 -20.95 12.69 3.82
CA GLU A 50 -21.85 13.13 2.75
C GLU A 50 -21.67 12.33 1.45
N MET A 51 -20.50 11.72 1.25
CA MET A 51 -20.22 10.92 0.05
C MET A 51 -21.09 9.66 -0.04
N ASN A 52 -21.72 9.23 1.07
CA ASN A 52 -22.53 8.00 1.15
C ASN A 52 -21.82 6.79 0.50
N GLU A 53 -20.50 6.69 0.65
CA GLU A 53 -19.70 5.67 -0.01
C GLU A 53 -20.05 4.30 0.60
N PRO A 54 -20.72 3.40 -0.16
CA PRO A 54 -21.14 2.11 0.39
C PRO A 54 -19.95 1.16 0.52
N SER A 55 -18.82 1.44 -0.13
CA SER A 55 -17.62 0.60 -0.10
C SER A 55 -16.69 0.91 1.07
N CYS A 56 -15.79 -0.02 1.40
CA CYS A 56 -14.81 0.14 2.48
C CYS A 56 -13.93 1.39 2.29
N CYS A 57 -14.08 2.37 3.19
CA CYS A 57 -13.35 3.63 3.17
C CYS A 57 -12.85 4.05 4.57
N LEU A 58 -11.91 5.00 4.58
CA LEU A 58 -11.35 5.64 5.77
C LEU A 58 -12.15 6.91 6.08
N TYR A 59 -12.62 7.05 7.31
CA TYR A 59 -13.41 8.19 7.78
C TYR A 59 -12.73 8.89 8.95
N SER A 60 -13.00 10.19 9.14
CA SER A 60 -12.55 10.94 10.31
C SER A 60 -13.21 10.44 11.60
N LEU A 61 -12.40 10.22 12.62
CA LEU A 61 -12.82 9.84 13.97
C LEU A 61 -11.95 10.61 14.98
N VAL A 62 -12.46 11.75 15.44
CA VAL A 62 -11.80 12.55 16.46
C VAL A 62 -11.98 11.89 17.83
N VAL A 63 -10.87 11.58 18.48
CA VAL A 63 -10.79 11.07 19.84
C VAL A 63 -10.42 12.23 20.76
N ASP A 64 -11.19 12.39 21.82
CA ASP A 64 -10.93 13.31 22.93
C ASP A 64 -10.43 12.50 24.13
N PHE A 65 -9.19 12.75 24.56
CA PHE A 65 -8.59 12.02 25.67
C PHE A 65 -9.23 12.35 27.02
N GLU A 66 -9.72 13.58 27.21
CA GLU A 66 -10.42 13.96 28.46
C GLU A 66 -11.78 13.26 28.52
N ALA A 67 -12.51 13.25 27.41
CA ALA A 67 -13.79 12.52 27.33
C ALA A 67 -13.62 11.00 27.50
N ALA A 68 -12.47 10.45 27.12
CA ALA A 68 -12.10 9.05 27.36
C ALA A 68 -11.65 8.76 28.81
N GLY A 69 -11.54 9.78 29.66
CA GLY A 69 -11.07 9.67 31.05
C GLY A 69 -9.55 9.52 31.18
N TRP A 70 -8.79 9.97 30.19
CA TRP A 70 -7.33 9.89 30.15
C TRP A 70 -6.71 11.25 30.48
N ASP A 71 -7.07 11.79 31.65
CA ASP A 71 -6.63 13.11 32.13
C ASP A 71 -5.10 13.23 32.29
N PHE A 72 -4.40 12.10 32.35
CA PHE A 72 -2.94 12.03 32.40
C PHE A 72 -2.27 12.46 31.08
N VAL A 73 -3.01 12.52 29.97
CA VAL A 73 -2.52 13.02 28.68
C VAL A 73 -2.62 14.56 28.67
N ILE A 74 -1.46 15.21 28.60
CA ILE A 74 -1.34 16.67 28.55
C ILE A 74 -1.53 17.18 27.12
N ALA A 75 -0.95 16.49 26.14
CA ALA A 75 -1.10 16.84 24.72
C ALA A 75 -0.90 15.63 23.80
N PRO A 76 -1.58 15.60 22.62
CA PRO A 76 -2.71 16.46 22.27
C PRO A 76 -3.94 16.11 23.12
N LYS A 77 -4.91 17.03 23.21
CA LYS A 77 -6.21 16.76 23.88
C LYS A 77 -7.19 16.05 22.96
N LEU A 78 -7.18 16.44 21.70
CA LEU A 78 -7.95 15.84 20.62
C LEU A 78 -7.01 15.40 19.50
N TYR A 79 -7.29 14.26 18.88
CA TYR A 79 -6.61 13.84 17.66
C TYR A 79 -7.56 13.07 16.75
N ASP A 80 -7.32 13.12 15.44
CA ASP A 80 -8.09 12.30 14.48
C ASP A 80 -7.43 10.93 14.34
N ALA A 81 -8.05 9.90 14.89
CA ALA A 81 -7.59 8.53 14.80
C ALA A 81 -7.92 7.88 13.46
N HIS A 82 -8.86 8.45 12.72
CA HIS A 82 -9.58 7.83 11.61
C HIS A 82 -10.19 6.45 11.95
N MET A 83 -11.14 6.01 11.12
CA MET A 83 -11.82 4.73 11.27
C MET A 83 -12.17 4.15 9.91
N CYS A 84 -11.97 2.84 9.74
CA CYS A 84 -12.43 2.13 8.56
C CYS A 84 -13.88 1.70 8.70
N SER A 85 -14.70 2.01 7.69
CA SER A 85 -16.10 1.62 7.64
C SER A 85 -16.57 1.44 6.20
N GLY A 86 -17.61 0.65 5.99
CA GLY A 86 -18.19 0.37 4.66
C GLY A 86 -18.29 -1.12 4.34
N GLU A 87 -19.00 -1.43 3.26
CA GLU A 87 -19.27 -2.79 2.81
C GLU A 87 -18.13 -3.32 1.94
N CYS A 88 -17.69 -4.55 2.23
CA CYS A 88 -16.70 -5.25 1.42
C CYS A 88 -17.39 -6.24 0.49
N ARG A 89 -17.68 -5.80 -0.73
CA ARG A 89 -18.23 -6.66 -1.77
C ARG A 89 -17.14 -7.51 -2.40
N LEU A 90 -17.42 -8.80 -2.61
CA LEU A 90 -16.51 -9.75 -3.25
C LEU A 90 -16.43 -9.55 -4.78
N HIS A 91 -16.07 -8.36 -5.25
CA HIS A 91 -15.93 -8.09 -6.69
C HIS A 91 -14.45 -8.21 -7.14
N HIS A 92 -14.04 -9.46 -7.38
CA HIS A 92 -13.41 -9.95 -8.62
C HIS A 92 -12.28 -9.16 -9.32
N ALA A 93 -11.52 -8.29 -8.66
CA ALA A 93 -10.30 -7.73 -9.28
C ALA A 93 -9.12 -7.80 -8.31
N GLY A 94 -8.33 -8.88 -8.40
CA GLY A 94 -6.99 -8.95 -7.81
C GLY A 94 -6.72 -9.99 -6.71
N ARG A 95 -7.54 -11.03 -6.54
CA ARG A 95 -7.30 -12.04 -5.49
C ARG A 95 -6.44 -13.21 -5.98
N SER A 96 -5.54 -13.67 -5.11
CA SER A 96 -4.77 -14.92 -5.19
C SER A 96 -5.66 -16.11 -5.60
N ALA A 97 -5.08 -17.10 -6.29
CA ALA A 97 -5.78 -18.28 -6.82
C ALA A 97 -6.71 -18.97 -5.81
N HIS A 98 -6.35 -18.96 -4.52
CA HIS A 98 -7.15 -19.55 -3.44
C HIS A 98 -8.50 -18.85 -3.21
N SER A 99 -8.62 -17.55 -3.49
CA SER A 99 -9.89 -16.82 -3.33
C SER A 99 -10.88 -17.06 -4.49
N LYS A 100 -10.42 -17.48 -5.67
CA LYS A 100 -11.32 -17.78 -6.79
C LYS A 100 -12.17 -19.03 -6.49
N ILE A 101 -11.55 -20.04 -5.87
CA ILE A 101 -12.17 -21.36 -5.62
C ILE A 101 -13.30 -21.30 -4.57
N THR A 102 -13.21 -20.39 -3.59
CA THR A 102 -14.22 -20.31 -2.52
C THR A 102 -15.47 -19.52 -2.91
N SER A 103 -15.42 -18.73 -3.98
CA SER A 103 -16.52 -17.86 -4.42
C SER A 103 -17.64 -18.59 -5.16
N SER A 104 -17.37 -19.76 -5.72
CA SER A 104 -18.32 -20.51 -6.57
C SER A 104 -19.23 -21.47 -5.83
N THR A 105 -19.04 -21.69 -4.51
CA THR A 105 -19.70 -22.79 -3.79
C THR A 105 -20.56 -22.39 -2.59
N LYS A 106 -20.71 -21.10 -2.27
CA LYS A 106 -21.56 -20.69 -1.15
C LYS A 106 -22.49 -19.54 -1.53
N LYS A 107 -23.79 -19.82 -1.51
CA LYS A 107 -24.91 -18.85 -1.57
C LYS A 107 -24.91 -17.81 -0.44
N ASN A 108 -23.92 -17.88 0.48
CA ASN A 108 -23.55 -16.85 1.44
C ASN A 108 -22.08 -16.53 1.19
N ALA A 109 -21.83 -15.64 0.24
CA ALA A 109 -20.54 -15.02 0.05
C ALA A 109 -20.14 -14.36 1.37
N VAL A 110 -19.13 -14.88 2.07
CA VAL A 110 -18.58 -14.23 3.27
C VAL A 110 -18.04 -12.87 2.83
N SER A 111 -18.81 -11.80 3.04
CA SER A 111 -18.36 -10.43 2.85
C SER A 111 -17.12 -10.24 3.73
N GLY A 112 -16.03 -9.74 3.17
CA GLY A 112 -14.84 -9.43 3.95
C GLY A 112 -15.14 -8.37 5.02
N CYS A 113 -14.26 -8.21 6.00
CA CYS A 113 -14.35 -7.12 6.96
C CYS A 113 -13.53 -5.92 6.48
N CYS A 114 -14.13 -4.73 6.54
CA CYS A 114 -13.41 -3.48 6.32
C CYS A 114 -12.60 -3.15 7.59
N HIS A 115 -11.27 -3.12 7.48
CA HIS A 115 -10.38 -2.89 8.63
C HIS A 115 -9.15 -2.07 8.22
N PRO A 116 -8.50 -1.38 9.17
CA PRO A 116 -7.26 -0.67 8.87
C PRO A 116 -6.10 -1.65 8.64
N THR A 117 -5.29 -1.40 7.60
CA THR A 117 -4.10 -2.20 7.25
C THR A 117 -2.79 -1.49 7.53
N GLU A 118 -2.83 -0.16 7.65
CA GLU A 118 -1.67 0.67 7.96
C GLU A 118 -2.05 1.70 9.03
N TYR A 119 -1.10 1.99 9.92
CA TYR A 119 -1.25 2.99 10.96
C TYR A 119 -0.04 3.93 11.02
N ASP A 120 -0.30 5.19 11.35
CA ASP A 120 0.70 6.19 11.69
C ASP A 120 0.77 6.37 13.24
N PRO A 121 1.94 6.74 13.78
CA PRO A 121 2.11 7.03 15.20
C PRO A 121 1.58 8.42 15.58
N ILE A 122 1.41 8.66 16.89
CA ILE A 122 1.27 10.02 17.45
C ILE A 122 2.28 10.25 18.57
N THR A 123 2.67 11.51 18.77
CA THR A 123 3.49 11.91 19.90
C THR A 123 2.59 12.37 21.04
N LEU A 124 2.73 11.72 22.20
CA LEU A 124 2.02 12.06 23.42
C LEU A 124 2.95 12.77 24.40
N VAL A 125 2.43 13.82 25.02
CA VAL A 125 2.96 14.41 26.26
C VAL A 125 2.03 13.96 27.37
N TYR A 126 2.54 13.21 28.35
CA TYR A 126 1.72 12.66 29.43
C TYR A 126 2.45 12.70 30.77
N MET A 127 1.68 12.69 31.85
CA MET A 127 2.19 12.64 33.22
C MET A 127 2.20 11.21 33.74
N THR A 128 3.31 10.77 34.34
CA THR A 128 3.40 9.46 34.98
C THR A 128 2.82 9.47 36.40
N GLN A 129 2.70 8.29 37.01
CA GLN A 129 2.23 8.18 38.41
C GLN A 129 3.16 8.88 39.40
N GLU A 130 4.45 8.96 39.08
CA GLU A 130 5.47 9.70 39.84
C GLU A 130 5.42 11.22 39.62
N LYS A 131 4.41 11.72 38.88
CA LYS A 131 4.23 13.13 38.49
C LYS A 131 5.35 13.68 37.60
N GLU A 132 6.00 12.81 36.84
CA GLU A 132 6.98 13.22 35.83
C GLU A 132 6.30 13.44 34.48
N LEU A 133 6.68 14.50 33.77
CA LEU A 133 6.26 14.72 32.39
C LEU A 133 7.14 13.92 31.43
N LYS A 134 6.53 13.10 30.57
CA LYS A 134 7.22 12.31 29.56
C LYS A 134 6.63 12.57 28.18
N ILE A 135 7.51 12.50 27.18
CA ILE A 135 7.15 12.61 25.76
C ILE A 135 7.45 11.28 25.11
N ARG A 136 6.48 10.70 24.40
CA ARG A 136 6.65 9.42 23.72
C ARG A 136 5.89 9.37 22.41
N GLU A 137 6.54 8.80 21.41
CA GLU A 137 5.87 8.39 20.16
C GLU A 137 5.19 7.02 20.37
N VAL A 138 3.89 6.97 20.15
CA VAL A 138 3.06 5.77 20.31
C VAL A 138 2.61 5.30 18.93
N PRO A 139 3.05 4.12 18.47
CA PRO A 139 2.67 3.59 17.16
C PRO A 139 1.24 3.06 17.17
N GLY A 140 0.63 2.93 15.99
CA GLY A 140 -0.68 2.27 15.84
C GLY A 140 -1.88 3.14 16.21
N MET A 141 -1.72 4.47 16.25
CA MET A 141 -2.72 5.36 16.83
C MET A 141 -3.63 6.03 15.78
N ILE A 142 -3.15 6.23 14.54
CA ILE A 142 -3.94 6.82 13.45
C ILE A 142 -4.07 5.80 12.31
N ALA A 143 -5.27 5.36 11.97
CA ALA A 143 -5.52 4.55 10.80
C ALA A 143 -5.22 5.35 9.52
N ARG A 144 -4.42 4.77 8.63
CA ARG A 144 -3.95 5.43 7.39
C ARG A 144 -4.54 4.82 6.13
N ARG A 145 -4.88 3.53 6.17
CA ARG A 145 -5.38 2.79 4.99
C ARG A 145 -6.38 1.74 5.43
N CYS A 146 -7.46 1.60 4.68
CA CYS A 146 -8.47 0.55 4.86
C CYS A 146 -8.38 -0.49 3.77
N ALA A 147 -8.67 -1.75 4.11
CA ALA A 147 -8.85 -2.80 3.12
C ALA A 147 -9.89 -3.83 3.57
N CYS A 148 -10.36 -4.60 2.59
CA CYS A 148 -11.23 -5.74 2.79
C CYS A 148 -10.40 -7.03 2.91
N ALA A 149 -10.56 -7.75 4.02
CA ALA A 149 -10.01 -9.09 4.21
C ALA A 149 -11.13 -10.12 4.36
#